data_AF-A0A9P9LTB6-F1
#
_entry.id   AF-A0A9P9LTB6-F1
#
_cell.length_a   1.000
_cell.length_b   1.000
_cell.length_c   1.000
_cell.angle_alpha   90.00
_cell.angle_beta   90.00
_cell.angle_gamma   90.00
#
_symmetry.space_group_name_H-M   'P 1'
#
loop_
_entity.id
_entity.type
_entity.pdbx_description
1 polymer ?
#
loop_
_entity_poly.entity_id
_entity_poly.type
_entity_poly.pdbx_seq_one_letter_code
_entity_poly.pdbx_strand_id
1 'polypeptide(L)'
;MCKGTATTMTCGHLLLHHTSRCKSSVRNQKLCRELQGPRERIDDTCARCHPPHIISKINRHYDELLRRLMIWIKCAKTKEEVLEIQTAIEEVHAQKGRELRAASRLQWNGEVVWILSGERNERLI
;
A
#
# COMPACT_ATOMS: atom_id res chain seq x y z
N MET A 1 7.35 -27.41 -11.90
CA MET A 1 6.95 -26.01 -11.64
C MET A 1 7.43 -25.61 -10.24
N CYS A 2 7.39 -24.34 -9.86
CA CYS A 2 7.64 -23.96 -8.46
C CYS A 2 6.50 -24.49 -7.58
N LYS A 3 6.79 -24.81 -6.31
CA LYS A 3 5.80 -25.25 -5.33
C LYS A 3 5.50 -24.13 -4.35
N GLY A 4 4.25 -24.07 -3.89
CA GLY A 4 3.82 -23.06 -2.93
C GLY A 4 2.32 -22.84 -2.94
N THR A 5 1.88 -21.83 -2.21
CA THR A 5 0.47 -21.45 -2.09
C THR A 5 0.22 -20.14 -2.84
N ALA A 6 -0.91 -20.05 -3.54
CA ALA A 6 -1.37 -18.82 -4.18
C ALA A 6 -2.68 -18.36 -3.55
N THR A 7 -2.67 -17.19 -2.92
CA THR A 7 -3.82 -16.65 -2.20
C THR A 7 -4.34 -15.40 -2.91
N THR A 8 -5.61 -15.41 -3.30
CA THR A 8 -6.26 -14.26 -3.96
C THR A 8 -6.86 -13.32 -2.91
N MET A 9 -6.55 -12.04 -3.03
CA MET A 9 -7.07 -10.98 -2.17
C MET A 9 -8.34 -10.36 -2.77
N THR A 10 -9.16 -9.69 -1.95
CA THR A 10 -10.38 -9.00 -2.42
C THR A 10 -10.08 -7.88 -3.41
N CYS A 11 -8.89 -7.28 -3.34
CA CYS A 11 -8.41 -6.31 -4.33
C CYS A 11 -7.93 -6.94 -5.66
N GLY A 12 -8.11 -8.25 -5.87
CA GLY A 12 -7.71 -8.97 -7.09
C GLY A 12 -6.20 -9.29 -7.20
N HIS A 13 -5.39 -8.87 -6.23
CA HIS A 13 -3.97 -9.18 -6.18
C HIS A 13 -3.73 -10.60 -5.62
N LEU A 14 -2.63 -11.21 -6.05
CA LEU A 14 -2.20 -12.53 -5.58
C LEU A 14 -1.04 -12.40 -4.59
N LEU A 15 -1.16 -13.04 -3.44
CA LEU A 15 -0.06 -13.34 -2.54
C LEU A 15 0.50 -14.72 -2.91
N LEU A 16 1.76 -14.76 -3.32
CA LEU A 16 2.45 -16.00 -3.70
C LEU A 16 3.46 -16.36 -2.61
N HIS A 17 3.25 -17.52 -1.97
CA HIS A 17 4.17 -18.06 -0.98
C HIS A 17 4.92 -19.25 -1.58
N HIS A 18 6.17 -19.04 -2.01
CA HIS A 18 7.01 -20.09 -2.59
C HIS A 18 7.63 -20.96 -1.50
N THR A 19 7.32 -22.25 -1.49
CA THR A 19 7.97 -23.24 -0.63
C THR A 19 9.16 -23.91 -1.32
N SER A 20 9.16 -23.99 -2.65
CA SER A 20 10.28 -24.52 -3.43
C SER A 20 10.35 -23.93 -4.84
N ARG A 21 11.57 -23.64 -5.31
CA ARG A 21 11.82 -23.11 -6.65
C ARG A 21 12.11 -24.23 -7.65
N CYS A 22 11.61 -24.09 -8.89
CA CYS A 22 11.94 -25.01 -9.97
C CYS A 22 13.29 -24.67 -10.63
N LYS A 23 13.87 -25.64 -11.37
CA LYS A 23 15.18 -25.48 -12.04
C LYS A 23 15.26 -24.23 -12.94
N SER A 24 14.17 -23.93 -13.67
CA SER A 24 14.10 -22.75 -14.52
C SER A 24 14.17 -21.45 -13.70
N SER A 25 13.37 -21.35 -12.64
CA SER A 25 13.36 -20.21 -11.71
C SER A 25 14.71 -19.96 -11.05
N VAL A 26 15.42 -21.03 -10.67
CA VAL A 26 16.77 -20.95 -10.09
C VAL A 26 17.77 -20.43 -11.12
N ARG A 27 17.74 -20.98 -12.34
CA ARG A 27 18.67 -20.62 -13.41
C ARG A 27 18.53 -19.15 -13.84
N ASN A 28 17.29 -18.67 -14.02
CA ASN A 28 17.02 -17.34 -14.53
C ASN A 28 16.82 -16.28 -13.44
N GLN A 29 16.92 -16.66 -12.17
CA GLN A 29 16.66 -15.82 -10.99
C GLN A 29 15.28 -15.12 -11.00
N LYS A 30 14.30 -15.65 -11.74
CA LYS A 30 12.93 -15.13 -11.80
C LYS A 30 11.96 -16.07 -11.08
N LEU A 31 11.06 -15.52 -10.27
CA LEU A 31 10.01 -16.29 -9.60
C LEU A 31 8.91 -16.69 -10.60
N CYS A 32 8.44 -17.93 -10.50
CA CYS A 32 7.25 -18.37 -11.25
C CYS A 32 6.01 -17.67 -10.69
N ARG A 33 5.16 -17.18 -11.60
CA ARG A 33 3.85 -16.58 -11.27
C ARG A 33 2.79 -17.63 -10.94
N GLU A 34 2.94 -18.81 -11.53
CA GLU A 34 2.08 -19.96 -11.25
C GLU A 34 2.80 -20.95 -10.34
N LEU A 35 2.12 -21.30 -9.25
CA LEU A 35 2.61 -22.25 -8.26
C LEU A 35 1.79 -23.54 -8.30
N GLN A 36 2.49 -24.64 -8.08
CA GLN A 36 1.87 -25.92 -7.80
C GLN A 36 1.58 -26.01 -6.29
N GLY A 37 0.30 -26.02 -5.92
CA GLY A 37 -0.17 -26.15 -4.55
C GLY A 37 -1.56 -25.55 -4.35
N PRO A 38 -1.98 -25.36 -3.09
CA PRO A 38 -3.31 -24.84 -2.77
C PRO A 38 -3.55 -23.45 -3.35
N ARG A 39 -4.81 -23.19 -3.72
CA ARG A 39 -5.30 -21.88 -4.08
C ARG A 39 -6.32 -21.44 -3.06
N GLU A 40 -6.05 -20.31 -2.42
CA GLU A 40 -6.85 -19.80 -1.32
C GLU A 40 -7.40 -18.42 -1.68
N ARG A 41 -8.37 -17.96 -0.89
CA ARG A 41 -8.88 -16.60 -0.95
C ARG A 41 -8.91 -16.03 0.47
N ILE A 42 -8.47 -14.79 0.61
CA ILE A 42 -8.59 -14.03 1.86
C ILE A 42 -9.43 -12.79 1.61
N ASP A 43 -10.26 -12.44 2.58
CA ASP A 43 -11.03 -11.21 2.55
C ASP A 43 -10.23 -10.06 3.18
N ASP A 44 -9.16 -9.70 2.47
CA ASP A 44 -8.30 -8.58 2.80
C ASP A 44 -7.80 -7.92 1.51
N THR A 45 -7.18 -6.75 1.65
CA THR A 45 -6.61 -5.95 0.57
C THR A 45 -5.12 -5.78 0.78
N CYS A 46 -4.34 -5.75 -0.30
CA CYS A 46 -2.90 -5.51 -0.16
C CYS A 46 -2.66 -4.08 0.34
N ALA A 47 -1.49 -3.82 0.92
CA ALA A 47 -1.12 -2.48 1.42
C ALA A 47 -1.28 -1.36 0.38
N ARG A 48 -1.14 -1.67 -0.92
CA ARG A 48 -1.34 -0.71 -2.03
C ARG A 48 -2.81 -0.40 -2.33
N CYS A 49 -3.73 -1.26 -1.91
CA CYS A 49 -5.16 -1.11 -2.13
C CYS A 49 -5.92 -0.81 -0.83
N HIS A 50 -5.27 -0.98 0.33
CA HIS A 50 -5.86 -0.73 1.64
C HIS A 50 -5.92 0.79 1.92
N PRO A 51 -7.11 1.43 1.90
CA PRO A 51 -7.20 2.89 1.98
C PRO A 51 -6.60 3.49 3.24
N PRO A 52 -6.79 2.93 4.45
CA PRO A 52 -6.13 3.44 5.66
C PRO A 52 -4.61 3.48 5.53
N HIS A 53 -3.98 2.45 4.94
CA HIS A 53 -2.53 2.42 4.73
C HIS A 53 -2.07 3.49 3.74
N ILE A 54 -2.79 3.65 2.62
CA ILE A 54 -2.49 4.65 1.60
C ILE A 54 -2.62 6.07 2.19
N ILE A 55 -3.71 6.35 2.90
CA ILE A 55 -3.97 7.64 3.54
C ILE A 55 -2.88 7.96 4.57
N SER A 56 -2.51 6.99 5.41
CA SER A 56 -1.42 7.14 6.37
C SER A 56 -0.10 7.49 5.68
N LYS A 57 0.22 6.82 4.56
CA LYS A 57 1.42 7.10 3.77
C LYS A 57 1.41 8.51 3.15
N ILE A 58 0.28 8.94 2.60
CA ILE A 58 0.10 10.29 2.03
C ILE A 58 0.33 11.34 3.13
N ASN A 59 -0.30 11.17 4.30
CA ASN A 59 -0.16 12.10 5.42
C ASN A 59 1.29 12.18 5.89
N ARG A 60 1.96 11.04 6.09
CA ARG A 60 3.37 11.02 6.51
C ARG A 60 4.28 11.76 5.52
N HIS A 61 4.10 11.53 4.22
CA HIS A 61 4.89 12.20 3.19
C HIS A 61 4.65 13.71 3.18
N TYR A 62 3.39 14.11 3.26
CA TYR A 62 3.01 15.51 3.35
C TYR A 62 3.59 16.21 4.59
N ASP A 63 3.50 15.59 5.77
CA ASP A 63 4.00 16.19 7.03
C ASP A 63 5.53 16.37 6.98
N GLU A 64 6.24 15.44 6.35
CA GLU A 64 7.68 15.54 6.14
C GLU A 64 8.05 16.70 5.21
N LEU A 65 7.36 16.83 4.08
CA LEU A 65 7.59 17.93 3.13
C LEU A 65 7.25 19.28 3.76
N LEU A 66 6.10 19.40 4.42
CA LEU A 66 5.69 20.63 5.07
C LEU A 66 6.71 21.06 6.13
N ARG A 67 7.22 20.11 6.93
CA ARG A 67 8.26 20.40 7.93
C ARG A 67 9.53 20.98 7.29
N ARG A 68 9.96 20.43 6.15
CA ARG A 68 11.15 20.94 5.42
C ARG A 68 10.91 22.35 4.88
N LEU A 69 9.75 22.61 4.27
CA LEU A 69 9.38 23.93 3.75
C LEU A 69 9.28 24.97 4.88
N MET A 70 8.72 24.60 6.02
CA MET A 70 8.68 25.46 7.21
C MET A 70 10.06 25.82 7.75
N ILE A 71 11.04 24.90 7.67
CA ILE A 71 12.43 25.20 8.02
C ILE A 71 13.01 26.20 7.01
N TRP A 72 12.76 26.02 5.72
CA TRP A 72 13.24 26.94 4.69
C TRP A 72 12.67 28.36 4.84
N ILE A 73 11.38 28.51 5.20
CA ILE A 73 10.81 29.84 5.49
C ILE A 73 11.60 30.54 6.61
N LYS A 74 11.98 29.81 7.66
CA LYS A 74 12.75 30.39 8.78
C LYS A 74 14.18 30.78 8.39
N CYS A 75 14.74 30.14 7.37
CA CYS A 75 16.08 30.40 6.87
C CYS A 75 16.12 31.42 5.72
N ALA A 76 14.97 31.77 5.14
CA ALA A 76 14.86 32.73 4.06
C ALA A 76 15.36 34.12 4.50
N LYS A 77 16.09 34.78 3.60
CA LYS A 77 16.70 36.09 3.82
C LYS A 77 15.99 37.19 3.05
N THR A 78 15.25 36.84 2.01
CA THR A 78 14.52 37.78 1.15
C THR A 78 13.03 37.52 1.15
N LYS A 79 12.24 38.52 0.73
CA LYS A 79 10.79 38.37 0.61
C LYS A 79 10.41 37.46 -0.56
N GLU A 80 11.22 37.48 -1.61
CA GLU A 80 11.08 36.66 -2.80
C GLU A 80 11.24 35.18 -2.45
N GLU A 81 12.27 34.82 -1.68
CA GLU A 81 12.47 33.44 -1.19
C GLU A 81 11.28 32.97 -0.34
N VAL A 82 10.76 33.84 0.55
CA VAL A 82 9.57 33.51 1.35
C VAL A 82 8.36 33.24 0.46
N LEU A 83 8.13 34.06 -0.57
CA LEU A 83 6.99 33.93 -1.48
C LEU A 83 7.08 32.64 -2.32
N GLU A 84 8.27 32.30 -2.81
CA GLU A 84 8.51 31.04 -3.53
C GLU A 84 8.21 29.83 -2.65
N ILE A 85 8.66 29.83 -1.40
CA ILE A 85 8.40 28.72 -0.48
C ILE A 85 6.91 28.65 -0.10
N GLN A 86 6.24 29.79 0.08
CA GLN A 86 4.79 29.84 0.29
C GLN A 86 4.02 29.23 -0.89
N THR A 87 4.41 29.56 -2.11
CA THR A 87 3.83 28.96 -3.32
C THR A 87 4.02 27.44 -3.33
N ALA A 88 5.22 26.95 -3.00
CA ALA A 88 5.49 25.51 -2.91
C ALA A 88 4.63 24.81 -1.84
N ILE A 89 4.35 25.49 -0.71
CA ILE A 89 3.47 24.95 0.34
C ILE A 89 2.04 24.80 -0.19
N GLU A 90 1.50 25.82 -0.88
CA GLU A 90 0.17 25.77 -1.49
C GLU A 90 0.04 24.62 -2.50
N GLU A 91 1.07 24.42 -3.33
CA GLU A 91 1.12 23.30 -4.27
C GLU A 91 1.09 21.94 -3.57
N VAL A 92 1.85 21.79 -2.47
CA VAL A 92 1.89 20.56 -1.66
C VAL A 92 0.53 20.31 -0.97
N HIS A 93 -0.16 21.35 -0.49
CA HIS A 93 -1.53 21.23 0.01
C HIS A 93 -2.52 20.77 -1.07
N ALA A 94 -2.45 21.37 -2.26
CA ALA A 94 -3.30 21.01 -3.38
C ALA A 94 -3.05 19.56 -3.82
N GLN A 95 -1.78 19.13 -3.86
CA GLN A 95 -1.40 17.76 -4.17
C GLN A 95 -1.93 16.76 -3.12
N LYS A 96 -1.75 17.02 -1.82
CA LYS A 96 -2.32 16.19 -0.75
C LYS A 96 -3.82 15.99 -0.93
N GLY A 97 -4.54 17.08 -1.20
CA GLY A 97 -5.99 17.03 -1.43
C GLY A 97 -6.37 16.14 -2.62
N ARG A 98 -5.63 16.20 -3.73
CA ARG A 98 -5.84 15.32 -4.90
C ARG A 98 -5.60 13.86 -4.55
N GLU A 99 -4.52 13.56 -3.85
CA GLU A 99 -4.14 12.20 -3.48
C GLU A 99 -5.12 11.57 -2.49
N LEU A 100 -5.57 12.32 -1.48
CA LEU A 100 -6.58 11.83 -0.52
C LEU A 100 -7.90 11.54 -1.22
N ARG A 101 -8.37 12.43 -2.11
CA ARG A 101 -9.58 12.15 -2.90
C ARG A 101 -9.44 10.91 -3.79
N ALA A 102 -8.24 10.66 -4.34
CA ALA A 102 -7.99 9.45 -5.09
C ALA A 102 -8.01 8.19 -4.20
N ALA A 103 -7.39 8.25 -3.02
CA ALA A 103 -7.36 7.15 -2.07
C ALA A 103 -8.75 6.81 -1.51
N SER A 104 -9.60 7.81 -1.25
CA SER A 104 -10.96 7.63 -0.75
C SER A 104 -11.94 7.04 -1.78
N ARG A 105 -11.61 7.04 -3.08
CA ARG A 105 -12.44 6.44 -4.13
C ARG A 105 -12.31 4.92 -4.23
N LEU A 106 -11.33 4.34 -3.54
CA LEU A 106 -11.21 2.90 -3.42
C LEU A 106 -12.32 2.40 -2.50
N GLN A 107 -13.27 1.63 -3.05
CA GLN A 107 -14.30 0.98 -2.25
C GLN A 107 -13.63 0.03 -1.26
N TRP A 108 -13.82 0.31 0.03
CA TRP A 108 -13.38 -0.54 1.14
C TRP A 108 -14.56 -0.70 2.09
N ASN A 109 -14.93 -1.95 2.33
CA ASN A 109 -16.14 -2.29 3.08
C ASN A 109 -15.88 -2.36 4.60
N GLY A 110 -14.70 -1.93 5.07
CA GLY A 110 -14.43 -1.73 6.49
C GLY A 110 -14.02 -2.97 7.29
N GLU A 111 -14.36 -4.18 6.84
CA GLU A 111 -14.08 -5.40 7.61
C GLU A 111 -12.77 -6.07 7.16
N VAL A 112 -11.83 -6.20 8.10
CA VAL A 112 -10.72 -7.14 8.02
C VAL A 112 -10.94 -8.15 9.15
N VAL A 113 -11.54 -9.29 8.82
CA VAL A 113 -11.74 -10.37 9.79
C VAL A 113 -10.46 -11.20 9.85
N TRP A 114 -9.64 -10.96 10.87
CA TRP A 114 -8.52 -11.85 11.19
C TRP A 114 -9.08 -13.12 11.83
N ILE A 115 -9.40 -14.13 11.02
CA ILE A 115 -9.70 -15.46 11.56
C ILE A 115 -8.37 -16.02 12.07
N LEU A 116 -8.20 -16.04 13.40
CA LEU A 116 -7.12 -16.78 14.03
C LEU A 116 -7.27 -18.24 13.60
N SER A 117 -6.29 -18.75 12.85
CA SER A 117 -6.21 -20.13 12.40
C SER A 117 -6.15 -21.07 13.61
N GLY A 118 -7.33 -21.41 14.13
CA GLY A 118 -7.56 -22.18 15.36
C GLY A 118 -9.05 -22.39 15.62
N GLU A 119 -9.91 -21.45 15.22
CA GLU A 119 -11.36 -21.59 15.35
C GLU A 119 -11.97 -21.98 14.00
N ARG A 120 -12.12 -23.29 13.79
CA ARG A 120 -13.04 -23.81 12.77
C ARG A 120 -14.44 -23.31 13.15
N ASN A 121 -15.03 -22.52 12.26
CA ASN A 121 -16.44 -22.11 12.31
C ASN A 121 -17.36 -23.33 12.34
N GLU A 122 -17.59 -23.88 13.54
CA GLU A 122 -18.83 -24.57 13.86
C GLU A 122 -19.88 -23.51 14.12
N ARG A 123 -20.55 -23.08 13.04
CA ARG A 123 -21.95 -22.64 12.99
C ARG A 123 -22.13 -21.77 11.75
N LEU A 124 -22.94 -22.25 10.84
CA LEU A 124 -24.04 -21.50 10.22
C LEU A 124 -24.87 -22.55 9.45
N ILE A 125 -25.88 -23.06 10.16
CA ILE A 125 -27.15 -23.54 9.57
C ILE A 125 -28.05 -22.32 9.55
#